data_AF-A0A521IPN6-F1
#
_entry.id   AF-A0A521IPN6-F1
#
_cell.length_a   1.000
_cell.length_b   1.000
_cell.length_c   1.000
_cell.angle_alpha   90.00
_cell.angle_beta   90.00
_cell.angle_gamma   90.00
#
_symmetry.space_group_name_H-M   'P 1'
#
loop_
_entity.id
_entity.type
_entity.pdbx_description
1 polymer ?
#
loop_
_entity_poly.entity_id
_entity_poly.type
_entity_poly.pdbx_seq_one_letter_code
_entity_poly.pdbx_strand_id
1 'polypeptide(L)'
;MDYNALLPIIFYLCACFYSFFGIYTLTTNAKSRTNWQFFFLMISLTIWSFTYAMAYSVDSAETRIMWKSLGVFGWSLFYAFFLRFAIILTKRNEPSKKPFLQVLFYLPALITIILFGPFGFLMGMQYEFVPGETGLFQAIINNIGQIWVGLYPSAYTIISLVILIRWRRTIDRESPLRRLLSIFLISIILPFIIGIFLGVFPRFFGLENLPRLTVAFLIPPAVLLFIALRKFGMVFETKTRRDFSPLDPKTT
;
A
#
# COMPACT_ATOMS: atom_id res chain seq x y z
N MET A 1 2.75 11.11 -29.86
CA MET A 1 3.29 11.33 -28.50
C MET A 1 3.91 10.02 -28.07
N ASP A 2 5.21 9.99 -27.82
CA ASP A 2 5.86 8.80 -27.27
C ASP A 2 5.19 8.42 -25.95
N TYR A 3 4.80 7.15 -25.83
CA TYR A 3 4.20 6.59 -24.63
C TYR A 3 5.03 6.88 -23.37
N ASN A 4 6.34 7.00 -23.53
CA ASN A 4 7.31 7.33 -22.49
C ASN A 4 7.12 8.73 -21.90
N ALA A 5 6.60 9.70 -22.65
CA ALA A 5 6.39 11.07 -22.16
C ALA A 5 5.13 11.22 -21.29
N LEU A 6 4.15 10.33 -21.43
CA LEU A 6 2.89 10.38 -20.67
C LEU A 6 3.01 9.75 -19.27
N LEU A 7 3.87 8.75 -19.12
CA LEU A 7 4.01 8.02 -17.85
C LEU A 7 4.45 8.90 -16.68
N PRO A 8 5.47 9.78 -16.81
CA PRO A 8 5.85 10.68 -15.74
C PRO A 8 4.70 11.57 -15.28
N ILE A 9 3.92 12.09 -16.24
CA ILE A 9 2.78 12.98 -15.98
C ILE A 9 1.71 12.21 -15.19
N ILE A 10 1.35 11.00 -15.63
CA ILE A 10 0.36 10.15 -14.95
C ILE A 10 0.80 9.85 -13.51
N PHE A 11 2.06 9.44 -13.32
CA PHE A 11 2.59 9.13 -11.99
C PHE A 11 2.67 10.38 -11.10
N TYR A 12 3.05 11.53 -11.65
CA TYR A 12 3.08 12.78 -10.90
C TYR A 12 1.67 13.22 -10.46
N LEU A 13 0.67 13.10 -11.35
CA LEU A 13 -0.73 13.36 -11.00
C LEU A 13 -1.24 12.40 -9.91
N CYS A 14 -0.85 11.12 -9.95
CA CYS A 14 -1.12 10.18 -8.87
C CYS A 14 -0.50 10.65 -7.55
N ALA A 15 0.76 11.11 -7.56
CA ALA A 15 1.44 11.60 -6.37
C ALA A 15 0.73 12.83 -5.76
N CYS A 16 0.32 13.77 -6.60
CA CYS A 16 -0.48 14.93 -6.19
C CYS A 16 -1.83 14.50 -5.59
N PHE A 17 -2.53 13.58 -6.26
CA PHE A 17 -3.81 13.04 -5.81
C PHE A 17 -3.67 12.40 -4.40
N TYR A 18 -2.71 11.50 -4.22
CA TYR A 18 -2.51 10.82 -2.94
C TYR A 18 -2.10 11.79 -1.82
N SER A 19 -1.20 12.72 -2.12
CA SER A 19 -0.75 13.73 -1.14
C SER A 19 -1.93 14.58 -0.66
N PHE A 20 -2.76 15.06 -1.60
CA PHE A 20 -3.92 15.88 -1.27
C PHE A 20 -4.91 15.12 -0.39
N PHE A 21 -5.31 13.91 -0.80
CA PHE A 21 -6.29 13.10 -0.04
C PHE A 21 -5.76 12.71 1.34
N GLY A 22 -4.48 12.36 1.44
CA GLY A 22 -3.81 12.05 2.70
C GLY A 22 -3.84 13.23 3.66
N ILE A 23 -3.28 14.37 3.24
CA ILE A 23 -3.20 15.58 4.05
C ILE A 23 -4.59 16.07 4.44
N TYR A 24 -5.53 16.14 3.49
CA TYR A 24 -6.90 16.59 3.73
C TYR A 24 -7.63 15.73 4.77
N THR A 25 -7.46 14.41 4.72
CA THR A 25 -8.10 13.51 5.70
C THR A 25 -7.51 13.72 7.09
N LEU A 26 -6.19 13.92 7.18
CA LEU A 26 -5.50 14.17 8.44
C LEU A 26 -5.92 15.51 9.06
N THR A 27 -6.01 16.59 8.27
CA THR A 27 -6.42 17.91 8.75
C THR A 27 -7.89 17.97 9.14
N THR A 28 -8.75 17.13 8.54
CA THR A 28 -10.17 17.03 8.91
C THR A 28 -10.35 16.55 10.36
N ASN A 29 -9.55 15.58 10.82
CA ASN A 29 -9.53 15.14 12.21
C ASN A 29 -8.21 14.43 12.53
N ALA A 30 -7.25 15.21 13.06
CA ALA A 30 -5.90 14.74 13.37
C ALA A 30 -5.82 13.87 14.65
N LYS A 31 -6.90 13.80 15.44
CA LYS A 31 -6.98 12.92 16.63
C LYS A 31 -7.38 11.50 16.24
N SER A 32 -7.94 11.31 15.05
CA SER A 32 -8.43 10.01 14.61
C SER A 32 -7.28 9.05 14.27
N ARG A 33 -7.20 7.93 15.00
CA ARG A 33 -6.26 6.84 14.67
C ARG A 33 -6.47 6.34 13.24
N THR A 34 -7.72 6.24 12.79
CA THR A 34 -8.05 5.76 11.45
C THR A 34 -7.59 6.74 10.37
N ASN A 35 -7.71 8.05 10.59
CA ASN A 35 -7.21 9.06 9.64
C ASN A 35 -5.69 9.03 9.53
N TRP A 36 -4.97 8.82 10.64
CA TRP A 36 -3.52 8.62 10.60
C TRP A 36 -3.12 7.40 9.78
N GLN A 37 -3.82 6.28 9.92
CA GLN A 37 -3.52 5.09 9.12
C GLN A 37 -3.83 5.30 7.64
N PHE A 38 -4.93 6.00 7.32
CA PHE A 38 -5.22 6.39 5.94
C PHE A 38 -4.14 7.33 5.39
N PHE A 39 -3.67 8.29 6.18
CA PHE A 39 -2.56 9.17 5.82
C PHE A 39 -1.28 8.36 5.52
N PHE A 40 -0.93 7.37 6.34
CA PHE A 40 0.23 6.51 6.09
C PHE A 40 0.10 5.70 4.79
N LEU A 41 -1.11 5.24 4.46
CA LEU A 41 -1.38 4.64 3.15
C LEU A 41 -1.14 5.65 2.03
N MET A 42 -1.70 6.85 2.14
CA MET A 42 -1.60 7.86 1.09
C MET A 42 -0.16 8.34 0.89
N ILE A 43 0.62 8.59 1.96
CA ILE A 43 2.01 9.02 1.82
C ILE A 43 2.90 7.93 1.21
N SER A 44 2.63 6.65 1.50
CA SER A 44 3.35 5.54 0.86
C SER A 44 3.08 5.49 -0.65
N LEU A 45 1.83 5.74 -1.07
CA LEU A 45 1.45 5.84 -2.49
C LEU A 45 2.00 7.10 -3.15
N THR A 46 2.08 8.23 -2.43
CA THR A 46 2.76 9.44 -2.89
C THR A 46 4.23 9.15 -3.19
N ILE A 47 4.96 8.56 -2.25
CA ILE A 47 6.38 8.23 -2.44
C ILE A 47 6.56 7.30 -3.64
N TRP A 48 5.73 6.24 -3.72
CA TRP A 48 5.81 5.28 -4.81
C TRP A 48 5.54 5.94 -6.17
N SER A 49 4.46 6.69 -6.30
CA SER A 49 4.11 7.34 -7.56
C SER A 49 5.09 8.46 -7.93
N PHE A 50 5.53 9.29 -6.99
CA PHE A 50 6.50 10.35 -7.25
C PHE A 50 7.84 9.82 -7.75
N THR A 51 8.39 8.82 -7.06
CA THR A 51 9.66 8.20 -7.47
C THR A 51 9.57 7.53 -8.85
N TYR A 52 8.41 6.96 -9.19
CA TYR A 52 8.17 6.43 -10.53
C TYR A 52 8.05 7.54 -11.57
N ALA A 53 7.41 8.67 -11.25
CA ALA A 53 7.39 9.83 -12.13
C ALA A 53 8.81 10.28 -12.50
N MET A 54 9.68 10.43 -11.49
CA MET A 54 11.08 10.80 -11.70
C MET A 54 11.86 9.73 -12.48
N ALA A 55 11.63 8.45 -12.22
CA ALA A 55 12.29 7.36 -12.92
C ALA A 55 11.99 7.34 -14.43
N TYR A 56 10.75 7.68 -14.82
CA TYR A 56 10.35 7.73 -16.23
C TYR A 56 10.70 9.06 -16.91
N SER A 57 11.06 10.11 -16.15
CA SER A 57 11.51 11.40 -16.70
C SER A 57 12.98 11.46 -17.08
N VAL A 58 13.76 10.43 -16.76
CA VAL A 58 15.22 10.41 -16.98
C VAL A 58 15.64 9.38 -18.02
N ASP A 59 16.59 9.77 -18.87
CA ASP A 59 17.12 8.93 -19.93
C ASP A 59 18.18 7.93 -19.41
N SER A 60 18.96 8.33 -18.40
CA SER A 60 19.99 7.48 -17.78
C SER A 60 19.37 6.28 -17.05
N ALA A 61 19.83 5.07 -17.41
CA ALA A 61 19.42 3.83 -16.78
C ALA A 61 19.78 3.83 -15.27
N GLU A 62 20.98 4.25 -14.91
CA GLU A 62 21.46 4.32 -13.53
C GLU A 62 20.57 5.23 -12.67
N THR A 63 20.28 6.44 -13.17
CA THR A 63 19.41 7.40 -12.48
C THR A 63 17.99 6.87 -12.36
N ARG A 64 17.48 6.17 -13.38
CA ARG A 64 16.17 5.52 -13.35
C ARG A 64 16.10 4.43 -12.27
N ILE A 65 17.13 3.60 -12.14
CA ILE A 65 17.21 2.55 -11.12
C ILE A 65 17.28 3.17 -9.72
N MET A 66 18.07 4.24 -9.54
CA MET A 66 18.11 5.00 -8.29
C MET A 66 16.71 5.48 -7.89
N TRP A 67 15.97 6.13 -8.79
CA TRP A 67 14.60 6.55 -8.51
C TRP A 67 13.67 5.38 -8.21
N LYS A 68 13.73 4.29 -8.98
CA LYS A 68 12.91 3.09 -8.72
C LYS A 68 13.25 2.43 -7.36
N SER A 69 14.50 2.50 -6.92
CA SER A 69 14.93 2.01 -5.59
C SER A 69 14.36 2.86 -4.46
N LEU A 70 14.30 4.19 -4.63
CA LEU A 70 13.59 5.07 -3.69
C LEU A 70 12.10 4.75 -3.63
N GLY A 71 11.51 4.28 -4.73
CA GLY A 71 10.13 3.79 -4.75
C GLY A 71 9.87 2.58 -3.85
N VAL A 72 10.92 1.85 -3.45
CA VAL A 72 10.81 0.73 -2.49
C VAL A 72 10.28 1.17 -1.15
N PHE A 73 10.64 2.36 -0.66
CA PHE A 73 10.04 2.91 0.56
C PHE A 73 8.52 3.02 0.45
N GLY A 74 8.01 3.44 -0.72
CA GLY A 74 6.58 3.57 -0.97
C GLY A 74 5.87 2.22 -1.00
N TRP A 75 6.22 1.35 -1.95
CA TRP A 75 5.47 0.10 -2.12
C TRP A 75 5.68 -0.89 -0.97
N SER A 76 6.87 -0.97 -0.38
CA SER A 76 7.11 -1.90 0.73
C SER A 76 6.28 -1.51 1.97
N LEU A 77 6.22 -0.22 2.32
CA LEU A 77 5.46 0.24 3.48
C LEU A 77 3.95 0.24 3.23
N PHE A 78 3.51 0.44 1.98
CA PHE A 78 2.10 0.41 1.61
C PHE A 78 1.41 -0.88 2.08
N TYR A 79 1.99 -2.06 1.81
CA TYR A 79 1.38 -3.35 2.16
C TYR A 79 1.31 -3.55 3.68
N ALA A 80 2.33 -3.12 4.43
CA ALA A 80 2.32 -3.14 5.89
C ALA A 80 1.25 -2.19 6.45
N PHE A 81 1.19 -0.95 5.95
CA PHE A 81 0.16 0.01 6.35
C PHE A 81 -1.25 -0.45 5.98
N PHE A 82 -1.43 -1.14 4.85
CA PHE A 82 -2.73 -1.66 4.44
C PHE A 82 -3.26 -2.73 5.38
N LEU A 83 -2.39 -3.66 5.79
CA LEU A 83 -2.75 -4.64 6.80
C LEU A 83 -3.05 -3.99 8.15
N ARG A 84 -2.25 -3.02 8.58
CA ARG A 84 -2.50 -2.31 9.83
C ARG A 84 -3.81 -1.52 9.79
N PHE A 85 -4.11 -0.88 8.66
CA PHE A 85 -5.36 -0.18 8.41
C PHE A 85 -6.55 -1.14 8.50
N ALA A 86 -6.48 -2.30 7.85
CA ALA A 86 -7.53 -3.33 7.93
C ALA A 86 -7.77 -3.79 9.37
N ILE A 87 -6.70 -4.05 10.14
CA ILE A 87 -6.81 -4.44 11.55
C ILE A 87 -7.52 -3.35 12.37
N ILE A 88 -7.08 -2.10 12.26
CA ILE A 88 -7.64 -0.97 13.01
C ILE A 88 -9.10 -0.70 12.65
N LEU A 89 -9.45 -0.79 11.36
CA LEU A 89 -10.81 -0.56 10.88
C LEU A 89 -11.81 -1.56 11.47
N THR A 90 -11.40 -2.83 11.62
CA THR A 90 -12.29 -3.89 12.12
C THR A 90 -12.45 -3.88 13.64
N LYS A 91 -11.67 -3.08 14.38
CA LYS A 91 -11.65 -2.96 15.85
C LYS A 91 -11.54 -4.29 16.62
N ARG A 92 -11.25 -5.39 15.92
CA ARG A 92 -11.32 -6.74 16.50
C ARG A 92 -10.07 -7.12 17.25
N ASN A 93 -8.94 -6.49 16.95
CA ASN A 93 -7.66 -6.71 17.61
C ASN A 93 -6.86 -5.42 17.49
N GLU A 94 -6.78 -4.58 18.53
CA GLU A 94 -5.64 -3.63 18.54
C GLU A 94 -4.37 -4.49 18.50
N PRO A 95 -3.41 -4.20 17.59
CA PRO A 95 -2.16 -4.93 17.58
C PRO A 95 -1.56 -4.87 18.98
N SER A 96 -0.99 -5.99 19.42
CA SER A 96 -0.49 -6.13 20.79
C SER A 96 0.26 -4.89 21.24
N LYS A 97 -0.01 -4.42 22.47
CA LYS A 97 0.72 -3.30 23.08
C LYS A 97 2.21 -3.63 23.28
N LYS A 98 2.62 -4.89 23.05
CA LYS A 98 4.02 -5.32 23.12
C LYS A 98 4.81 -4.72 21.94
N PRO A 99 5.84 -3.91 22.19
CA PRO A 99 6.60 -3.21 21.14
C PRO A 99 7.27 -4.19 20.16
N PHE A 100 7.74 -5.35 20.64
CA PHE A 100 8.36 -6.38 19.81
C PHE A 100 7.43 -6.89 18.69
N LEU A 101 6.14 -7.11 18.99
CA LEU A 101 5.17 -7.58 17.99
C LEU A 101 4.83 -6.49 16.96
N GLN A 102 4.93 -5.22 17.36
CA GLN A 102 4.78 -4.11 16.43
C GLN A 102 5.98 -4.00 15.49
N VAL A 103 7.21 -4.20 16.00
CA VAL A 103 8.42 -4.23 15.15
C VAL A 103 8.36 -5.41 14.18
N LEU A 104 7.99 -6.61 14.66
CA LEU A 104 7.89 -7.81 13.82
C LEU A 104 6.88 -7.65 12.68
N PHE A 105 5.83 -6.87 12.88
CA PHE A 105 4.83 -6.55 11.87
C PHE A 105 5.39 -5.72 10.70
N TYR A 106 6.39 -4.86 10.94
CA TYR A 106 7.03 -4.07 9.89
C TYR A 106 8.32 -4.70 9.36
N LEU A 107 8.77 -5.79 9.97
CA LEU A 107 10.03 -6.45 9.62
C LEU A 107 10.11 -6.83 8.13
N PRO A 108 9.07 -7.40 7.49
CA PRO A 108 9.15 -7.70 6.06
C PRO A 108 9.31 -6.46 5.17
N ALA A 109 8.68 -5.34 5.53
CA ALA A 109 8.89 -4.08 4.83
C ALA A 109 10.33 -3.57 5.00
N LEU A 110 10.88 -3.67 6.22
CA LEU A 110 12.26 -3.28 6.50
C LEU A 110 13.27 -4.14 5.75
N ILE A 111 13.10 -5.47 5.74
CA ILE A 111 13.92 -6.40 4.94
C ILE A 111 13.86 -5.99 3.46
N THR A 112 12.67 -5.69 2.95
CA THR A 112 12.49 -5.26 1.56
C THR A 112 13.25 -3.95 1.26
N ILE A 113 13.21 -2.98 2.16
CA ILE A 113 13.96 -1.72 2.02
C ILE A 113 15.47 -1.96 2.05
N ILE A 114 15.97 -2.81 2.96
CA ILE A 114 17.40 -3.12 3.07
C ILE A 114 17.90 -3.85 1.82
N LEU A 115 17.10 -4.77 1.28
CA LEU A 115 17.49 -5.55 0.11
C LEU A 115 17.40 -4.73 -1.18
N PHE A 116 16.33 -3.95 -1.37
CA PHE A 116 16.01 -3.37 -2.69
C PHE A 116 15.96 -1.84 -2.73
N GLY A 117 16.04 -1.17 -1.58
CA GLY A 117 16.08 0.30 -1.48
C GLY A 117 17.37 0.91 -2.06
N PRO A 118 17.55 2.23 -1.93
CA PRO A 118 18.77 2.89 -2.39
C PRO A 118 19.98 2.29 -1.66
N PHE A 119 21.02 1.95 -2.42
CA PHE A 119 22.23 1.25 -1.93
C PHE A 119 21.96 -0.15 -1.35
N GLY A 120 20.77 -0.73 -1.59
CA GLY A 120 20.45 -2.09 -1.17
C GLY A 120 21.26 -3.14 -1.93
N PHE A 121 21.52 -4.27 -1.27
CA PHE A 121 22.34 -5.36 -1.83
C PHE A 121 21.82 -5.89 -3.18
N LEU A 122 20.52 -5.76 -3.43
CA LEU A 122 19.80 -6.27 -4.61
C LEU A 122 19.16 -5.14 -5.44
N MET A 123 19.61 -3.89 -5.27
CA MET A 123 19.05 -2.70 -5.92
C MET A 123 18.99 -2.82 -7.45
N GLY A 124 20.11 -3.18 -8.09
CA GLY A 124 20.17 -3.38 -9.55
C GLY A 124 19.36 -4.59 -10.01
N MET A 125 19.34 -5.66 -9.22
CA MET A 125 18.71 -6.95 -9.55
C MET A 125 17.19 -6.88 -9.74
N GLN A 126 16.52 -5.91 -9.11
CA GLN A 126 15.08 -5.70 -9.28
C GLN A 126 14.73 -4.99 -10.60
N TYR A 127 15.65 -4.22 -11.20
CA TYR A 127 15.34 -3.24 -12.25
C TYR A 127 16.28 -3.24 -13.45
N GLU A 128 17.47 -3.83 -13.35
CA GLU A 128 18.41 -4.09 -14.44
C GLU A 128 18.18 -5.48 -15.01
N PHE A 129 18.16 -5.52 -16.33
CA PHE A 129 18.37 -6.72 -17.11
C PHE A 129 19.72 -6.57 -17.79
N VAL A 130 20.67 -7.44 -17.48
CA VAL A 130 21.87 -7.64 -18.29
C VAL A 130 21.60 -8.90 -19.13
N PRO A 131 21.26 -8.77 -20.43
CA PRO A 131 21.29 -9.92 -21.33
C PRO A 131 22.74 -10.34 -21.53
N GLY A 132 23.07 -11.57 -21.14
CA GLY A 132 24.40 -12.16 -21.34
C GLY A 132 25.20 -12.31 -20.05
N GLU A 133 25.64 -13.55 -19.79
CA GLU A 133 26.64 -13.94 -18.78
C GLU A 133 26.30 -13.70 -17.31
N THR A 134 25.12 -14.15 -16.85
CA THR A 134 24.85 -14.20 -15.40
C THR A 134 25.40 -15.49 -14.80
N GLY A 135 26.38 -15.39 -13.90
CA GLY A 135 26.87 -16.52 -13.10
C GLY A 135 25.77 -17.13 -12.23
N LEU A 136 25.90 -18.42 -11.89
CA LEU A 136 24.92 -19.20 -11.12
C LEU A 136 24.41 -18.47 -9.86
N PHE A 137 25.29 -17.75 -9.17
CA PHE A 137 24.97 -16.99 -7.96
C PHE A 137 23.96 -15.84 -8.20
N GLN A 138 24.15 -15.06 -9.28
CA GLN A 138 23.25 -13.98 -9.69
C GLN A 138 21.86 -14.54 -10.04
N ALA A 139 21.80 -15.70 -10.70
CA ALA A 139 20.55 -16.38 -11.04
C ALA A 139 19.77 -16.85 -9.80
N ILE A 140 20.46 -17.43 -8.81
CA ILE A 140 19.85 -17.88 -7.54
C ILE A 140 19.27 -16.69 -6.76
N ILE A 141 20.05 -15.61 -6.64
CA ILE A 141 19.62 -14.39 -5.94
C ILE A 141 18.41 -13.76 -6.62
N ASN A 142 18.42 -13.67 -7.95
CA ASN A 142 17.27 -13.18 -8.70
C ASN A 142 16.02 -14.02 -8.44
N ASN A 143 16.16 -15.34 -8.33
CA ASN A 143 15.03 -16.23 -8.06
C ASN A 143 14.45 -15.98 -6.66
N ILE A 144 15.30 -15.96 -5.62
CA ILE A 144 14.87 -15.72 -4.23
C ILE A 144 14.31 -14.30 -4.05
N GLY A 145 14.96 -13.30 -4.64
CA GLY A 145 14.53 -11.90 -4.58
C GLY A 145 13.17 -11.68 -5.24
N GLN A 146 12.93 -12.27 -6.41
CA GLN A 146 11.62 -12.20 -7.07
C GLN A 146 10.54 -12.94 -6.27
N ILE A 147 10.86 -14.10 -5.70
CA ILE A 147 9.95 -14.81 -4.79
C ILE A 147 9.58 -13.91 -3.60
N TRP A 148 10.55 -13.22 -2.99
CA TRP A 148 10.29 -12.31 -1.87
C TRP A 148 9.38 -11.13 -2.27
N VAL A 149 9.70 -10.45 -3.37
CA VAL A 149 8.94 -9.30 -3.90
C VAL A 149 7.51 -9.71 -4.31
N GLY A 150 7.28 -10.97 -4.68
CA GLY A 150 5.93 -11.52 -4.88
C GLY A 150 5.23 -11.92 -3.58
N LEU A 151 5.92 -12.67 -2.72
CA LEU A 151 5.34 -13.33 -1.55
C LEU A 151 4.93 -12.33 -0.46
N TYR A 152 5.79 -11.39 -0.11
CA TYR A 152 5.53 -10.44 0.98
C TYR A 152 4.27 -9.57 0.69
N PRO A 153 4.19 -8.85 -0.45
CA PRO A 153 3.00 -8.08 -0.82
C PRO A 153 1.74 -8.93 -0.91
N SER A 154 1.86 -10.15 -1.45
CA SER A 154 0.74 -11.08 -1.60
C SER A 154 0.18 -11.51 -0.25
N ALA A 155 1.05 -11.96 0.65
CA ALA A 155 0.64 -12.40 1.98
C ALA A 155 -0.07 -11.27 2.75
N TYR A 156 0.53 -10.08 2.80
CA TYR A 156 -0.05 -8.94 3.53
C TYR A 156 -1.38 -8.49 2.94
N THR A 157 -1.49 -8.44 1.61
CA THR A 157 -2.75 -8.08 0.95
C THR A 157 -3.83 -9.13 1.19
N ILE A 158 -3.53 -10.43 1.03
CA ILE A 158 -4.49 -11.51 1.27
C ILE A 158 -5.00 -11.48 2.71
N ILE A 159 -4.11 -11.35 3.70
CA ILE A 159 -4.51 -11.27 5.11
C ILE A 159 -5.41 -10.04 5.34
N SER A 160 -5.07 -8.89 4.76
CA SER A 160 -5.90 -7.66 4.83
C SER A 160 -7.29 -7.89 4.27
N LEU A 161 -7.39 -8.50 3.08
CA LEU A 161 -8.66 -8.81 2.43
C LEU A 161 -9.49 -9.80 3.26
N VAL A 162 -8.87 -10.85 3.81
CA VAL A 162 -9.57 -11.82 4.67
C VAL A 162 -10.14 -11.13 5.91
N ILE A 163 -9.39 -10.24 6.56
CA ILE A 163 -9.85 -9.46 7.72
C ILE A 163 -11.06 -8.60 7.33
N LEU A 164 -10.97 -7.87 6.22
CA LEU A 164 -12.04 -6.99 5.75
C LEU A 164 -13.28 -7.75 5.29
N ILE A 165 -13.12 -8.90 4.61
CA ILE A 165 -14.24 -9.77 4.20
C ILE A 165 -14.95 -10.36 5.41
N ARG A 166 -14.19 -10.82 6.42
CA ARG A 166 -14.77 -11.32 7.68
C ARG A 166 -15.54 -10.23 8.40
N TRP A 167 -15.00 -9.01 8.46
CA TRP A 167 -15.68 -7.87 9.06
C TRP A 167 -16.93 -7.44 8.27
N ARG A 168 -16.87 -7.45 6.94
CA ARG A 168 -18.03 -7.20 6.08
C ARG A 168 -19.22 -8.10 6.43
N ARG A 169 -18.97 -9.38 6.74
CA ARG A 169 -20.02 -10.34 7.12
C ARG A 169 -20.73 -9.97 8.43
N THR A 170 -20.09 -9.18 9.30
CA THR A 170 -20.66 -8.71 10.57
C THR A 170 -21.45 -7.41 10.46
N ILE A 171 -21.43 -6.74 9.30
CA ILE A 171 -22.17 -5.50 9.06
C ILE A 171 -23.55 -5.85 8.47
N ASP A 172 -24.59 -5.14 8.91
CA ASP A 172 -25.97 -5.32 8.44
C ASP A 172 -26.08 -5.25 6.92
N ARG A 173 -26.97 -6.08 6.34
CA ARG A 173 -27.14 -6.21 4.88
C ARG A 173 -27.52 -4.90 4.20
N GLU A 174 -28.43 -4.15 4.83
CA GLU A 174 -28.95 -2.87 4.34
C GLU A 174 -28.00 -1.68 4.63
N SER A 175 -26.90 -1.91 5.35
CA SER A 175 -25.99 -0.84 5.71
C SER A 175 -25.28 -0.27 4.47
N PRO A 176 -25.31 1.06 4.24
CA PRO A 176 -24.56 1.67 3.15
C PRO A 176 -23.04 1.48 3.30
N LEU A 177 -22.53 1.25 4.51
CA LEU A 177 -21.13 0.92 4.76
C LEU A 177 -20.76 -0.45 4.17
N ARG A 178 -21.63 -1.45 4.32
CA ARG A 178 -21.40 -2.79 3.75
C ARG A 178 -21.33 -2.74 2.23
N ARG A 179 -22.21 -1.96 1.59
CA ARG A 179 -22.18 -1.76 0.14
C ARG A 179 -20.87 -1.12 -0.30
N LEU A 180 -20.46 -0.03 0.36
CA LEU A 180 -19.21 0.67 0.05
C LEU A 180 -17.99 -0.23 0.23
N LEU A 181 -17.93 -1.00 1.33
CA LEU A 181 -16.88 -1.97 1.58
C LEU A 181 -16.84 -3.09 0.52
N SER A 182 -18.01 -3.50 0.01
CA SER A 182 -18.08 -4.50 -1.08
C SER A 182 -17.45 -3.96 -2.36
N ILE A 183 -17.78 -2.72 -2.72
CA ILE A 183 -17.23 -2.06 -3.91
C ILE A 183 -15.72 -1.84 -3.73
N PHE A 184 -15.28 -1.46 -2.53
CA PHE A 184 -13.85 -1.36 -2.20
C PHE A 184 -13.12 -2.69 -2.35
N LEU A 185 -13.69 -3.79 -1.84
CA LEU A 185 -13.08 -5.12 -1.96
C LEU A 185 -12.98 -5.55 -3.43
N ILE A 186 -13.97 -5.23 -4.26
CA ILE A 186 -13.91 -5.51 -5.70
C ILE A 186 -12.86 -4.62 -6.37
N SER A 187 -12.80 -3.34 -6.02
CA SER A 187 -11.89 -2.39 -6.67
C SER A 187 -10.42 -2.63 -6.35
N ILE A 188 -10.10 -3.26 -5.21
CA ILE A 188 -8.71 -3.58 -4.84
C ILE A 188 -8.22 -4.92 -5.40
N ILE A 189 -9.13 -5.81 -5.81
CA ILE A 189 -8.76 -7.10 -6.43
C ILE A 189 -8.04 -6.88 -7.76
N LEU A 190 -8.51 -5.94 -8.60
CA LEU A 190 -7.89 -5.67 -9.89
C LEU A 190 -6.42 -5.17 -9.76
N PRO A 191 -6.11 -4.11 -8.98
CA PRO A 191 -4.73 -3.69 -8.72
C PRO A 191 -3.87 -4.80 -8.13
N PHE A 192 -4.46 -5.67 -7.30
CA PHE A 192 -3.75 -6.79 -6.69
C PHE A 192 -3.35 -7.86 -7.70
N ILE A 193 -4.27 -8.28 -8.57
CA ILE A 193 -4.00 -9.23 -9.65
C ILE A 193 -2.92 -8.66 -10.58
N ILE A 194 -3.05 -7.39 -10.97
CA ILE A 194 -2.05 -6.70 -11.79
C ILE A 194 -0.70 -6.66 -11.08
N GLY A 195 -0.68 -6.35 -9.79
CA GLY A 195 0.54 -6.31 -8.98
C GLY A 195 1.26 -7.65 -8.88
N ILE A 196 0.53 -8.75 -8.67
CA ILE A 196 1.09 -10.11 -8.69
C ILE A 196 1.62 -10.44 -10.08
N PHE A 197 0.80 -10.20 -11.11
CA PHE A 197 1.13 -10.56 -12.48
C PHE A 197 2.39 -9.85 -12.98
N LEU A 198 2.48 -8.53 -12.74
CA LEU A 198 3.67 -7.73 -13.07
C LEU A 198 4.86 -7.97 -12.12
N GLY A 199 4.61 -8.48 -10.91
CA GLY A 199 5.65 -8.76 -9.91
C GLY A 199 6.34 -10.10 -10.10
N VAL A 200 5.60 -11.14 -10.51
CA VAL A 200 6.09 -12.53 -10.57
C VAL A 200 6.33 -13.02 -11.99
N PHE A 201 5.48 -12.61 -12.96
CA PHE A 201 5.50 -13.17 -14.31
C PHE A 201 5.90 -12.20 -15.45
N PRO A 202 6.56 -11.04 -15.24
CA PRO A 202 6.85 -10.14 -16.36
C PRO A 202 7.67 -10.84 -17.46
N ARG A 203 8.53 -11.80 -17.07
CA ARG A 203 9.38 -12.61 -17.96
C ARG A 203 8.63 -13.65 -18.81
N PHE A 204 7.60 -14.30 -18.26
CA PHE A 204 6.88 -15.37 -18.98
C PHE A 204 6.00 -14.84 -20.12
N PHE A 205 5.63 -13.55 -20.07
CA PHE A 205 4.73 -12.92 -21.01
C PHE A 205 5.37 -11.79 -21.83
N GLY A 206 6.69 -11.55 -21.70
CA GLY A 206 7.38 -10.47 -22.42
C GLY A 206 6.93 -9.06 -22.01
N LEU A 207 6.43 -8.90 -20.79
CA LEU A 207 5.87 -7.64 -20.25
C LEU A 207 6.89 -6.84 -19.44
N GLU A 208 8.18 -7.05 -19.71
CA GLU A 208 9.29 -6.48 -18.93
C GLU A 208 9.35 -4.95 -19.00
N ASN A 209 8.84 -4.39 -20.09
CA ASN A 209 8.76 -2.94 -20.33
C ASN A 209 7.43 -2.32 -19.89
N LEU A 210 6.47 -3.12 -19.39
CA LEU A 210 5.18 -2.57 -18.98
C LEU A 210 5.37 -1.72 -17.72
N PRO A 211 4.97 -0.44 -17.76
CA PRO A 211 5.03 0.39 -16.58
C PRO A 211 4.17 -0.21 -15.48
N ARG A 212 4.70 -0.23 -14.25
CA ARG A 212 3.95 -0.66 -13.08
C ARG A 212 2.90 0.39 -12.74
N LEU A 213 1.80 0.37 -13.47
CA LEU A 213 0.64 1.27 -13.31
C LEU A 213 -0.19 0.94 -12.06
N THR A 214 0.31 0.06 -11.17
CA THR A 214 -0.35 -0.34 -9.93
C THR A 214 -0.82 0.86 -9.12
N VAL A 215 0.00 1.92 -9.01
CA VAL A 215 -0.40 3.16 -8.33
C VAL A 215 -1.58 3.85 -9.03
N ALA A 216 -1.65 3.90 -10.35
CA ALA A 216 -2.82 4.47 -11.03
C ALA A 216 -4.09 3.65 -10.76
N PHE A 217 -3.98 2.31 -10.79
CA PHE A 217 -5.10 1.41 -10.47
C PHE A 217 -5.52 1.48 -8.99
N LEU A 218 -4.69 1.97 -8.09
CA LEU A 218 -5.04 2.16 -6.68
C LEU A 218 -5.85 3.44 -6.40
N ILE A 219 -6.11 4.29 -7.41
CA ILE A 219 -6.95 5.49 -7.24
C ILE A 219 -8.39 5.13 -6.83
N PRO A 220 -9.13 4.26 -7.56
CA PRO A 220 -10.49 3.87 -7.16
C PRO A 220 -10.61 3.33 -5.72
N PRO A 221 -9.79 2.35 -5.25
CA PRO A 221 -9.86 1.92 -3.85
C PRO A 221 -9.50 3.04 -2.86
N ALA A 222 -8.57 3.93 -3.18
CA ALA A 222 -8.25 5.09 -2.32
C ALA A 222 -9.43 6.06 -2.18
N VAL A 223 -10.13 6.38 -3.28
CA VAL A 223 -11.34 7.21 -3.27
C VAL A 223 -12.44 6.56 -2.43
N LEU A 224 -12.65 5.25 -2.59
CA LEU A 224 -13.69 4.53 -1.84
C LEU A 224 -13.40 4.50 -0.33
N LEU A 225 -12.13 4.32 0.06
CA LEU A 225 -11.72 4.45 1.45
C LEU A 225 -11.94 5.87 1.97
N PHE A 226 -11.56 6.89 1.20
CA PHE A 226 -11.79 8.29 1.56
C PHE A 226 -13.27 8.60 1.80
N ILE A 227 -14.14 8.17 0.88
CA ILE A 227 -15.60 8.32 1.03
C ILE A 227 -16.09 7.56 2.28
N ALA A 228 -15.56 6.36 2.53
CA ALA A 228 -15.92 5.56 3.70
C ALA A 228 -15.55 6.28 5.00
N LEU A 229 -14.36 6.87 5.07
CA LEU A 229 -13.90 7.62 6.23
C LEU A 229 -14.69 8.92 6.43
N ARG A 230 -15.02 9.64 5.37
CA ARG A 230 -15.83 10.86 5.48
C ARG A 230 -17.26 10.58 5.92
N LYS A 231 -17.88 9.54 5.37
CA LYS A 231 -19.30 9.21 5.62
C LYS A 231 -19.51 8.43 6.91
N PHE A 232 -18.57 7.55 7.27
CA PHE A 232 -18.71 6.62 8.40
C PHE A 232 -17.63 6.81 9.48
N GLY A 233 -16.67 7.73 9.29
CA GLY A 233 -15.63 8.12 10.26
C GLY A 233 -16.16 8.34 11.68
N MET A 234 -17.31 9.00 11.79
CA MET A 234 -17.98 9.23 13.07
C MET A 234 -18.42 7.94 13.76
N VAL A 235 -18.83 6.90 13.03
CA VAL A 235 -19.19 5.59 13.60
C VAL A 235 -17.94 4.86 14.13
N PHE A 236 -16.79 5.06 13.47
CA PHE A 236 -15.51 4.50 13.92
C PHE A 236 -14.96 5.19 15.19
N GLU A 237 -15.36 6.42 15.51
CA GLU A 237 -14.95 7.11 16.76
C GLU A 237 -16.00 7.06 17.87
N THR A 238 -17.30 7.13 17.55
CA THR A 238 -18.38 7.24 18.55
C THR A 238 -18.48 5.99 19.44
N LYS A 239 -18.14 4.81 18.94
CA LYS A 239 -18.08 3.58 19.76
C LYS A 239 -17.03 3.66 20.87
N THR A 240 -15.99 4.49 20.72
CA THR A 240 -14.94 4.69 21.73
C THR A 240 -15.34 5.75 22.77
N ARG A 241 -16.28 6.64 22.44
CA ARG A 241 -16.75 7.70 23.35
C ARG A 241 -17.89 7.25 24.26
N ARG A 242 -18.66 6.22 23.88
CA ARG A 242 -19.73 5.67 24.74
C ARG A 242 -19.25 4.76 25.87
N ASP A 243 -18.03 4.23 25.81
CA ASP A 243 -17.44 3.44 26.90
C ASP A 243 -16.74 4.32 27.97
N PHE A 244 -16.82 5.65 27.85
CA PHE A 244 -16.35 6.62 28.86
C PHE A 244 -17.46 7.59 29.27
N SER A 245 -18.67 7.08 29.51
CA SER A 245 -19.66 7.76 30.35
C SER A 245 -19.92 6.92 31.60
N PRO A 246 -19.39 7.28 32.76
CA PRO A 246 -20.21 7.34 33.95
C PRO A 246 -20.88 8.72 33.95
N LEU A 247 -22.11 8.77 33.44
CA LEU A 247 -23.10 9.74 33.93
C LEU A 247 -23.97 8.95 34.92
N ASP A 248 -24.36 9.38 36.10
CA ASP A 248 -24.05 10.53 36.96
C ASP A 248 -24.80 10.22 38.30
N PRO A 249 -25.21 11.19 39.13
CA PRO A 249 -24.98 11.29 40.56
C PRO A 249 -25.99 10.53 41.45
N LYS A 250 -25.58 10.15 42.67
CA LYS A 250 -26.51 9.93 43.80
C LYS A 250 -25.91 10.44 45.10
N THR A 251 -26.41 11.60 45.52
CA THR A 251 -26.81 11.95 46.89
C THR A 251 -26.65 10.85 47.95
N THR A 252 -25.79 11.06 48.93
CA THR A 252 -26.16 11.28 50.35
C THR A 252 -24.99 11.91 51.09
#